data_AF-A0A3B0QYB6-F1
#
_entry.id   AF-A0A3B0QYB6-F1
#
_cell.length_a   1.000
_cell.length_b   1.000
_cell.length_c   1.000
_cell.angle_alpha   90.00
_cell.angle_beta   90.00
_cell.angle_gamma   90.00
#
_symmetry.space_group_name_H-M   'P 1'
#
loop_
_entity.id
_entity.type
_entity.pdbx_description
1 polymer ?
#
loop_
_entity_poly.entity_id
_entity_poly.type
_entity_poly.pdbx_seq_one_letter_code
_entity_poly.pdbx_strand_id
1 'polypeptide(L)'
;MTEKKDNYEKVLFKYYSNVLDEITIETMWAKIIDKNKGIYRLDSIPFYGPLIATDDEFFAEFDETEQMITYRKTTNHSGNSIVLVSIIQKEINKEIIRDEFKSMNCTSEGLNESYFSMEILASTNYSIIKAKLSKYEKDGILDYAEPCLSEKHRNDIK
;
A
#
# COMPACT_ATOMS: atom_id res chain seq x y z
N MET A 1 -11.44 21.23 12.23
CA MET A 1 -10.23 21.12 13.06
C MET A 1 -10.23 19.73 13.66
N THR A 2 -9.60 18.77 12.99
CA THR A 2 -9.52 17.37 13.41
C THR A 2 -8.52 17.26 14.55
N GLU A 3 -8.92 16.65 15.65
CA GLU A 3 -8.08 16.39 16.82
C GLU A 3 -6.75 15.76 16.39
N LYS A 4 -5.64 16.26 16.95
CA LYS A 4 -4.35 15.57 16.85
C LYS A 4 -4.55 14.18 17.45
N LYS A 5 -4.51 13.13 16.63
CA LYS A 5 -4.38 11.76 17.13
C LYS A 5 -2.97 11.61 17.71
N ASP A 6 -2.81 11.79 19.01
CA ASP A 6 -1.52 11.74 19.76
C ASP A 6 -0.71 10.43 19.59
N ASN A 7 -1.20 9.47 18.80
CA ASN A 7 -0.58 8.15 18.62
C ASN A 7 -0.14 7.86 17.16
N TYR A 8 0.03 8.90 16.34
CA TYR A 8 0.49 8.76 14.95
C TYR A 8 1.69 9.65 14.67
N GLU A 9 2.61 9.14 13.86
CA GLU A 9 3.82 9.84 13.45
C GLU A 9 4.06 9.58 11.96
N LYS A 10 4.58 10.58 11.23
CA LYS A 10 5.03 10.36 9.85
C LYS A 10 6.38 9.69 9.87
N VAL A 11 6.51 8.60 9.11
CA VAL A 11 7.75 7.85 8.93
C VAL A 11 8.19 7.94 7.48
N LEU A 12 9.48 8.15 7.25
CA LEU A 12 10.10 8.17 5.94
C LEU A 12 10.45 6.76 5.48
N PHE A 13 10.07 6.45 4.26
CA PHE A 13 10.42 5.23 3.56
C PHE A 13 11.25 5.60 2.35
N LYS A 14 12.49 5.11 2.30
CA LYS A 14 13.41 5.28 1.17
C LYS A 14 13.69 3.92 0.58
N TYR A 15 13.36 3.73 -0.70
CA TYR A 15 13.44 2.44 -1.36
C TYR A 15 13.59 2.63 -2.88
N TYR A 16 13.98 1.57 -3.57
CA TYR A 16 13.94 1.55 -5.04
C TYR A 16 12.52 1.21 -5.49
N SER A 17 11.88 2.11 -6.22
CA SER A 17 10.55 1.88 -6.81
C SER A 17 10.71 1.23 -8.17
N ASN A 18 10.19 0.01 -8.32
CA ASN A 18 10.14 -0.64 -9.65
C ASN A 18 9.16 0.05 -10.60
N VAL A 19 8.21 0.84 -10.08
CA VAL A 19 7.22 1.57 -10.89
C VAL A 19 7.83 2.84 -11.48
N LEU A 20 8.69 3.52 -10.71
CA LEU A 20 9.37 4.75 -11.15
C LEU A 20 10.77 4.50 -11.71
N ASP A 21 11.31 3.30 -11.51
CA ASP A 21 12.67 2.89 -11.87
C ASP A 21 13.76 3.78 -11.24
N GLU A 22 13.55 4.21 -10.00
CA GLU A 22 14.46 5.09 -9.27
C GLU A 22 14.38 4.91 -7.75
N ILE A 23 15.34 5.51 -7.03
CA ILE A 23 15.25 5.65 -5.57
C ILE A 23 14.20 6.71 -5.25
N THR A 24 13.16 6.32 -4.54
CA THR A 24 12.04 7.18 -4.17
C THR A 24 11.95 7.32 -2.66
N ILE A 25 11.42 8.46 -2.23
CA ILE A 25 11.09 8.73 -0.83
C ILE A 25 9.57 8.92 -0.72
N GLU A 26 8.97 8.20 0.20
CA GLU A 26 7.55 8.32 0.57
C GLU A 26 7.44 8.55 2.07
N THR A 27 6.64 9.54 2.50
CA THR A 27 6.35 9.75 3.92
C THR A 27 4.95 9.27 4.23
N MET A 28 4.85 8.25 5.07
CA MET A 28 3.61 7.54 5.37
C MET A 28 3.24 7.71 6.84
N TRP A 29 1.95 7.73 7.12
CA TRP A 29 1.46 7.74 8.50
C TRP A 29 1.60 6.35 9.11
N ALA A 30 2.08 6.32 10.34
CA ALA A 30 2.18 5.11 11.13
C ALA A 30 1.67 5.35 12.54
N LYS A 31 1.00 4.34 13.08
CA LYS A 31 0.59 4.31 14.49
C LYS A 31 1.81 3.96 15.34
N ILE A 32 2.02 4.70 16.41
CA ILE A 32 3.06 4.40 17.40
C ILE A 32 2.59 3.18 18.22
N ILE A 33 3.41 2.13 18.26
CA ILE A 33 3.15 0.91 19.05
C ILE A 33 4.02 0.90 20.31
N ASP A 34 5.32 1.15 20.16
CA ASP A 34 6.27 1.32 21.27
C ASP A 34 7.37 2.31 20.85
N LYS A 35 7.21 3.59 21.24
CA LYS A 35 8.15 4.65 20.86
C LYS A 35 9.55 4.41 21.39
N ASN A 36 9.68 3.82 22.59
CA ASN A 36 10.97 3.55 23.22
C ASN A 36 11.75 2.46 22.49
N LYS A 37 11.05 1.53 21.84
CA LYS A 37 11.65 0.48 21.01
C LYS A 37 11.65 0.81 19.51
N GLY A 38 11.15 1.98 19.12
CA GLY A 38 11.02 2.37 17.72
C GLY A 38 10.08 1.48 16.91
N ILE A 39 9.03 0.93 17.54
CA ILE A 39 8.06 0.05 16.86
C ILE A 39 6.82 0.83 16.48
N TYR A 40 6.48 0.73 15.19
CA TYR A 40 5.35 1.40 14.58
C TYR A 40 4.54 0.40 13.76
N ARG A 41 3.30 0.77 13.43
CA ARG A 41 2.43 0.01 12.53
C ARG A 41 1.97 0.89 11.39
N LEU A 42 2.10 0.41 10.16
CA LEU A 42 1.75 1.18 8.96
C LEU A 42 0.23 1.42 8.89
N ASP A 43 -0.17 2.68 8.67
CA ASP A 43 -1.58 3.08 8.51
C ASP A 43 -1.90 3.51 7.07
N SER A 44 -0.95 4.15 6.38
CA SER A 44 -1.12 4.55 4.97
C SER A 44 -1.01 3.38 3.98
N ILE A 45 -1.66 3.52 2.83
CA ILE A 45 -1.52 2.60 1.69
C ILE A 45 -0.39 3.08 0.77
N PRO A 46 0.74 2.36 0.62
CA PRO A 46 1.90 2.82 -0.15
C PRO A 46 1.62 2.99 -1.65
N PHE A 47 2.17 4.02 -2.28
CA PHE A 47 1.93 4.34 -3.68
C PHE A 47 2.95 3.78 -4.67
N TYR A 48 4.23 3.62 -4.30
CA TYR A 48 5.28 3.30 -5.28
C TYR A 48 5.93 1.92 -5.07
N GLY A 49 5.23 1.04 -4.37
CA GLY A 49 5.60 -0.36 -4.24
C GLY A 49 6.77 -0.69 -3.31
N PRO A 50 6.86 -0.10 -2.09
CA PRO A 50 7.72 -0.66 -1.07
C PRO A 50 7.21 -2.05 -0.66
N LEU A 51 8.09 -2.91 -0.18
CA LEU A 51 7.77 -4.27 0.25
C LEU A 51 7.17 -4.30 1.67
N ILE A 52 6.11 -3.53 1.91
CA ILE A 52 5.38 -3.44 3.18
C ILE A 52 3.89 -3.21 2.90
N ALA A 53 3.02 -3.80 3.72
CA ALA A 53 1.57 -3.63 3.64
C ALA A 53 1.02 -2.85 4.84
N THR A 54 -0.21 -2.36 4.71
CA THR A 54 -0.99 -1.82 5.84
C THR A 54 -1.02 -2.82 7.00
N ASP A 55 -1.06 -2.28 8.21
CA ASP A 55 -0.99 -3.03 9.47
C ASP A 55 0.29 -3.84 9.73
N ASP A 56 1.27 -3.83 8.81
CA ASP A 56 2.60 -4.37 9.10
C ASP A 56 3.24 -3.57 10.24
N GLU A 57 3.89 -4.27 11.17
CA GLU A 57 4.71 -3.64 12.18
C GLU A 57 6.15 -3.57 11.71
N PHE A 58 6.81 -2.46 12.00
CA PHE A 58 8.17 -2.20 11.56
C PHE A 58 8.97 -1.44 12.61
N PHE A 59 10.30 -1.58 12.51
CA PHE A 59 11.25 -0.78 13.25
C PHE A 59 11.62 0.47 12.45
N ALA A 60 11.57 1.62 13.12
CA ALA A 60 12.02 2.90 12.61
C ALA A 60 12.72 3.70 13.71
N GLU A 61 13.68 4.52 13.30
CA GLU A 61 14.49 5.34 14.20
C GLU A 61 14.76 6.70 13.57
N PHE A 62 15.16 7.68 14.37
CA PHE A 62 15.59 8.98 13.84
C PHE A 62 16.86 8.81 13.01
N ASP A 63 16.83 9.29 11.77
CA ASP A 63 17.97 9.29 10.87
C ASP A 63 18.54 10.71 10.77
N GLU A 64 19.82 10.89 11.12
CA GLU A 64 20.47 12.22 11.08
C GLU A 64 20.66 12.76 9.65
N THR A 65 20.66 11.91 8.62
CA THR A 65 20.76 12.38 7.22
C THR A 65 19.39 12.82 6.72
N GLU A 66 18.36 12.04 6.99
CA GLU A 66 16.98 12.33 6.56
C GLU A 66 16.27 13.33 7.50
N GLN A 67 16.85 13.59 8.69
CA GLN A 67 16.33 14.46 9.75
C GLN A 67 14.89 14.11 10.18
N MET A 68 14.51 12.84 10.10
CA MET A 68 13.22 12.34 10.57
C MET A 68 13.23 10.83 10.89
N ILE A 69 12.17 10.37 11.56
CA ILE A 69 11.94 8.94 11.80
C ILE A 69 11.88 8.21 10.45
N THR A 70 12.76 7.25 10.26
CA THR A 70 12.98 6.55 8.99
C THR A 70 12.84 5.05 9.20
N TYR A 71 12.05 4.42 8.33
CA TYR A 71 11.88 2.97 8.28
C TYR A 71 13.21 2.25 8.09
N ARG A 72 13.41 1.15 8.83
CA ARG A 72 14.60 0.29 8.72
C ARG A 72 14.25 -1.11 8.24
N LYS A 73 13.23 -1.72 8.84
CA LYS A 73 12.79 -3.08 8.48
C LYS A 73 11.40 -3.39 9.02
N THR A 74 10.63 -4.17 8.27
CA THR A 74 9.42 -4.82 8.76
C THR A 74 9.80 -5.89 9.78
N THR A 75 9.07 -5.92 10.90
CA THR A 75 9.27 -6.85 12.01
C THR A 75 8.13 -7.85 12.13
N ASN A 76 6.94 -7.51 11.66
CA ASN A 76 5.80 -8.41 11.62
C ASN A 76 4.91 -8.11 10.40
N HIS A 77 4.44 -9.15 9.72
CA HIS A 77 3.58 -9.03 8.55
C HIS A 77 2.12 -9.27 8.93
N SER A 78 1.22 -8.35 8.57
CA SER A 78 -0.22 -8.44 8.82
C SER A 78 -0.90 -9.53 7.99
N GLY A 79 -0.27 -9.93 6.88
CA GLY A 79 -0.87 -10.78 5.86
C GLY A 79 -1.67 -10.00 4.81
N ASN A 80 -1.77 -8.67 4.95
CA ASN A 80 -2.36 -7.80 3.95
C ASN A 80 -1.46 -7.74 2.70
N SER A 81 -1.98 -7.18 1.62
CA SER A 81 -1.23 -6.96 0.38
C SER A 81 -1.55 -5.60 -0.21
N ILE A 82 -0.62 -5.11 -1.01
CA ILE A 82 -0.73 -3.86 -1.75
C ILE A 82 -0.73 -4.18 -3.24
N VAL A 83 -1.77 -3.69 -3.92
CA VAL A 83 -1.88 -3.72 -5.38
C VAL A 83 -1.86 -2.28 -5.88
N LEU A 84 -1.06 -2.02 -6.91
CA LEU A 84 -0.97 -0.75 -7.59
C LEU A 84 -1.78 -0.84 -8.88
N VAL A 85 -2.58 0.17 -9.19
CA VAL A 85 -3.48 0.17 -10.35
C VAL A 85 -3.33 1.46 -11.15
N SER A 86 -3.14 1.32 -12.45
CA SER A 86 -3.10 2.41 -13.41
C SER A 86 -4.19 2.25 -14.47
N ILE A 87 -5.07 3.23 -14.61
CA ILE A 87 -6.13 3.25 -15.62
C ILE A 87 -5.51 3.58 -16.99
N ILE A 88 -5.77 2.72 -17.97
CA ILE A 88 -5.24 2.84 -19.33
C ILE A 88 -6.26 3.52 -20.26
N GLN A 89 -7.54 3.17 -20.14
CA GLN A 89 -8.62 3.79 -20.91
C GLN A 89 -8.98 5.17 -20.32
N LYS A 90 -8.66 6.23 -21.06
CA LYS A 90 -8.82 7.63 -20.62
C LYS A 90 -10.27 8.02 -20.36
N GLU A 91 -11.21 7.34 -20.99
CA GLU A 91 -12.64 7.58 -20.88
C GLU A 91 -13.23 6.99 -19.59
N ILE A 92 -12.50 6.08 -18.93
CA ILE A 92 -12.94 5.44 -17.69
C ILE A 92 -12.53 6.31 -16.51
N ASN A 93 -13.53 6.73 -15.72
CA ASN A 93 -13.29 7.37 -14.45
C ASN A 93 -12.77 6.33 -13.43
N LYS A 94 -11.55 6.52 -12.95
CA LYS A 94 -10.88 5.70 -11.94
C LYS A 94 -11.75 5.46 -10.69
N GLU A 95 -12.54 6.45 -10.28
CA GLU A 95 -13.37 6.33 -9.07
C GLU A 95 -14.44 5.25 -9.20
N ILE A 96 -14.93 4.96 -10.42
CA ILE A 96 -15.86 3.84 -10.67
C ILE A 96 -15.19 2.51 -10.33
N ILE A 97 -13.93 2.35 -10.76
CA ILE A 97 -13.15 1.13 -10.50
C ILE A 97 -12.81 1.03 -9.01
N ARG A 98 -12.44 2.13 -8.36
CA ARG A 98 -12.17 2.16 -6.91
C ARG A 98 -13.41 1.82 -6.08
N ASP A 99 -14.58 2.34 -6.45
CA ASP A 99 -15.84 2.04 -5.76
C ASP A 99 -16.24 0.56 -5.91
N GLU A 100 -15.99 -0.02 -7.09
CA GLU A 100 -16.22 -1.44 -7.30
C GLU A 100 -15.32 -2.30 -6.40
N PHE A 101 -14.01 -2.05 -6.37
CA PHE A 101 -13.11 -2.80 -5.49
C PHE A 101 -13.38 -2.54 -4.01
N LYS A 102 -13.82 -1.33 -3.65
CA LYS A 102 -14.28 -1.02 -2.30
C LYS A 102 -15.49 -1.86 -1.90
N SER A 103 -16.43 -2.12 -2.82
CA SER A 103 -17.54 -3.06 -2.59
C SER A 103 -17.08 -4.51 -2.37
N MET A 104 -15.87 -4.84 -2.83
CA MET A 104 -15.17 -6.11 -2.62
C MET A 104 -14.23 -6.07 -1.40
N ASN A 105 -14.42 -5.12 -0.48
CA ASN A 105 -13.64 -4.95 0.75
C ASN A 105 -12.15 -4.61 0.50
N CYS A 106 -11.86 -3.89 -0.59
CA CYS A 106 -10.52 -3.39 -0.90
C CYS A 106 -10.52 -1.86 -0.83
N THR A 107 -10.00 -1.31 0.27
CA THR A 107 -9.83 0.14 0.44
C THR A 107 -8.69 0.63 -0.44
N SER A 108 -8.77 1.86 -0.94
CA SER A 108 -7.74 2.43 -1.81
C SER A 108 -7.47 3.90 -1.52
N GLU A 109 -6.25 4.33 -1.80
CA GLU A 109 -5.86 5.73 -1.87
C GLU A 109 -5.56 6.12 -3.33
N GLY A 110 -6.02 7.30 -3.75
CA GLY A 110 -5.81 7.81 -5.11
C GLY A 110 -4.66 8.82 -5.14
N LEU A 111 -3.76 8.69 -6.11
CA LEU A 111 -2.62 9.61 -6.26
C LEU A 111 -2.90 10.73 -7.27
N ASN A 112 -3.48 10.37 -8.41
CA ASN A 112 -3.83 11.28 -9.52
C ASN A 112 -5.03 10.71 -10.30
N GLU A 113 -5.46 11.34 -11.39
CA GLU A 113 -6.66 10.94 -12.14
C GLU A 113 -6.66 9.47 -12.62
N SER A 114 -5.50 8.88 -12.89
CA SER A 114 -5.39 7.53 -13.46
C SER A 114 -4.73 6.51 -12.53
N TYR A 115 -4.22 6.90 -11.36
CA TYR A 115 -3.44 6.00 -10.50
C TYR A 115 -3.99 5.91 -9.08
N PHE A 116 -3.98 4.69 -8.53
CA PHE A 116 -4.32 4.43 -7.13
C PHE A 116 -3.59 3.19 -6.59
N SER A 117 -3.41 3.17 -5.28
CA SER A 117 -2.95 1.99 -4.52
C SER A 117 -4.14 1.41 -3.76
N MET A 118 -4.12 0.09 -3.58
CA MET A 118 -5.23 -0.65 -2.98
C MET A 118 -4.72 -1.67 -1.98
N GLU A 119 -5.32 -1.63 -0.80
CA GLU A 119 -5.13 -2.64 0.24
C GLU A 119 -6.03 -3.85 -0.03
N ILE A 120 -5.44 -5.04 0.08
CA ILE A 120 -6.15 -6.30 0.19
C ILE A 120 -5.93 -6.83 1.60
N LEU A 121 -6.99 -6.87 2.41
CA LEU A 121 -6.93 -7.41 3.76
C LEU A 121 -6.66 -8.91 3.75
N ALA A 122 -5.92 -9.41 4.75
CA ALA A 122 -5.61 -10.84 4.90
C ALA A 122 -6.85 -11.75 4.91
N SER A 123 -7.99 -11.24 5.36
CA SER A 123 -9.27 -11.95 5.36
C SER A 123 -9.93 -12.08 3.98
N THR A 124 -9.49 -11.31 2.98
CA THR A 124 -10.08 -11.27 1.64
C THR A 124 -9.55 -12.41 0.78
N ASN A 125 -10.41 -13.16 0.10
CA ASN A 125 -9.98 -14.19 -0.86
C ASN A 125 -9.43 -13.52 -2.13
N TYR A 126 -8.11 -13.56 -2.31
CA TYR A 126 -7.45 -12.83 -3.39
C TYR A 126 -7.75 -13.37 -4.78
N SER A 127 -8.11 -14.65 -4.93
CA SER A 127 -8.46 -15.21 -6.24
C SER A 127 -9.59 -14.45 -6.94
N ILE A 128 -10.56 -13.96 -6.19
CA ILE A 128 -11.69 -13.18 -6.70
C ILE A 128 -11.22 -11.80 -7.18
N ILE A 129 -10.35 -11.15 -6.39
CA ILE A 129 -9.77 -9.85 -6.73
C ILE A 129 -8.88 -9.97 -7.96
N LYS A 130 -8.00 -10.99 -7.99
CA LYS A 130 -7.10 -11.29 -9.10
C LYS A 130 -7.88 -11.53 -10.39
N ALA A 131 -8.92 -12.36 -10.36
CA ALA A 131 -9.75 -12.62 -11.54
C ALA A 131 -10.38 -11.33 -12.11
N LYS A 132 -10.79 -10.41 -11.23
CA LYS A 132 -11.34 -9.11 -11.64
C LYS A 132 -10.27 -8.19 -12.24
N LEU A 133 -9.12 -8.07 -11.60
CA LEU A 133 -7.97 -7.31 -12.10
C LEU A 133 -7.50 -7.84 -13.46
N SER A 134 -7.31 -9.15 -13.58
CA SER A 134 -6.89 -9.80 -14.83
C SER A 134 -7.92 -9.65 -15.95
N LYS A 135 -9.21 -9.62 -15.63
CA LYS A 135 -10.25 -9.31 -16.62
C LYS A 135 -10.08 -7.88 -17.14
N TYR A 136 -9.93 -6.89 -16.25
CA TYR A 136 -9.77 -5.50 -16.66
C TYR A 136 -8.47 -5.24 -17.41
N GLU A 137 -7.38 -5.91 -17.03
CA GLU A 137 -6.12 -5.91 -17.76
C GLU A 137 -6.27 -6.49 -19.17
N LYS A 138 -6.92 -7.65 -19.31
CA LYS A 138 -7.20 -8.25 -20.62
C LYS A 138 -8.09 -7.37 -21.51
N ASP A 139 -9.06 -6.70 -20.92
CA ASP A 139 -9.97 -5.78 -21.61
C ASP A 139 -9.29 -4.42 -21.91
N GLY A 140 -8.03 -4.23 -21.50
CA GLY A 140 -7.23 -3.02 -21.72
C GLY A 140 -7.72 -1.80 -20.92
N ILE A 141 -8.46 -2.03 -19.83
CA ILE A 141 -9.07 -0.97 -19.01
C ILE A 141 -8.05 -0.38 -18.04
N LEU A 142 -7.24 -1.24 -17.42
CA LEU A 142 -6.21 -0.88 -16.45
C LEU A 142 -5.02 -1.82 -16.57
N ASP A 143 -3.87 -1.42 -16.07
CA ASP A 143 -2.76 -2.30 -15.71
C ASP A 143 -2.64 -2.34 -14.18
N TYR A 144 -2.08 -3.42 -13.64
CA TYR A 144 -1.82 -3.51 -12.19
C TYR A 144 -0.50 -4.20 -11.87
N ALA A 145 0.02 -3.91 -10.69
CA ALA A 145 1.22 -4.54 -10.13
C ALA A 145 0.97 -4.98 -8.69
N GLU A 146 1.69 -6.02 -8.24
CA GLU A 146 1.55 -6.63 -6.91
C GLU A 146 2.87 -6.51 -6.13
N PRO A 147 3.35 -5.29 -5.84
CA PRO A 147 4.67 -5.10 -5.22
C PRO A 147 4.78 -5.77 -3.85
N CYS A 148 3.70 -5.82 -3.09
CA CYS A 148 3.64 -6.48 -1.79
C CYS A 148 2.47 -7.46 -1.76
N LEU A 149 2.68 -8.68 -2.27
CA LEU A 149 1.72 -9.77 -2.15
C LEU A 149 2.09 -10.65 -0.95
N SER A 150 1.14 -10.98 -0.08
CA SER A 150 1.39 -11.81 1.09
C SER A 150 1.46 -13.30 0.73
N GLU A 151 2.04 -14.11 1.61
CA GLU A 151 2.05 -15.57 1.42
C GLU A 151 0.64 -16.15 1.37
N LYS A 152 -0.25 -15.64 2.22
CA LYS A 152 -1.67 -16.01 2.21
C LYS A 152 -2.29 -15.77 0.84
N HIS A 153 -2.15 -14.57 0.28
CA HIS A 153 -2.76 -14.24 -1.02
C HIS A 153 -2.07 -14.95 -2.19
N ARG A 154 -0.77 -15.25 -2.09
CA ARG A 154 -0.11 -16.18 -3.03
C ARG A 154 -0.73 -17.56 -3.01
N ASN A 155 -1.14 -18.07 -1.84
CA ASN A 155 -1.76 -19.38 -1.72
C ASN A 155 -3.21 -19.40 -2.23
N ASP A 156 -3.94 -18.28 -2.18
CA ASP A 156 -5.30 -18.19 -2.72
C ASP A 156 -5.37 -18.39 -4.24
N ILE A 157 -4.27 -18.15 -4.98
CA ILE A 157 -4.20 -18.21 -6.45
C ILE A 157 -3.41 -19.41 -6.99
N LYS A 158 -3.06 -20.36 -6.12
CA LYS A 158 -2.37 -21.61 -6.51
C LYS A 158 -3.33 -22.64 -7.07
#